data_AF-A0A9D1WSR8-F1
#
_entry.id   AF-A0A9D1WSR8-F1
#
_cell.length_a   1.000
_cell.length_b   1.000
_cell.length_c   1.000
_cell.angle_alpha   90.00
_cell.angle_beta   90.00
_cell.angle_gamma   90.00
#
_symmetry.space_group_name_H-M   'P 1'
#
loop_
_entity.id
_entity.type
_entity.pdbx_description
1 polymer ?
#
loop_
_entity_poly.entity_id
_entity_poly.type
_entity_poly.pdbx_seq_one_letter_code
_entity_poly.pdbx_strand_id
1 'polypeptide(L)'
;MVVFACALMLLALTQDTPMGIFRGVSQIILTRAGLITDSIMIGGLGGAFFNSGLVVLVSAGLLRAAKVPFSGISIACLFLMGGFSLFGKDIWNIFPIIGGGFLYSRYKREPFGKYIYISLFGTALAPVVTELVSLGRMGPTLNYVWGMGMGVVIGFILPPISAFTIRVHQGYNLYNVGFSAGLVGMVLASIFKSFGHTFEVRLEWSVGNNLLLGFFWNGGSFLGLGKLMTHSGRTVSDFTQTEGLPVTLMNMGTVGLFATGYVLLSGGELNGPTIGGILSICGFGAFGKHLKNIIPVMLGVVLSSFIMVWSLKDPNVQLAVLFSTGLAPIAGQFGWKWGIVAGVIHASVVLNVGFLHAGLNLYNNGFAAGLVCVVLVPLIEALQRRDEDI
;
A
#
# COMPACT_ATOMS: atom_id res chain seq x y z
N MET A 1 6.35 -12.86 11.62
CA MET A 1 6.87 -11.74 10.79
C MET A 1 8.31 -11.93 10.37
N VAL A 2 9.24 -12.23 11.28
CA VAL A 2 10.61 -12.61 10.88
C VAL A 2 10.60 -13.78 9.90
N VAL A 3 9.80 -14.82 10.17
CA VAL A 3 9.59 -15.95 9.24
C VAL A 3 9.12 -15.51 7.86
N PHE A 4 8.19 -14.54 7.79
CA PHE A 4 7.70 -14.01 6.50
C PHE A 4 8.81 -13.29 5.74
N ALA A 5 9.59 -12.44 6.42
CA ALA A 5 10.72 -11.75 5.80
C ALA A 5 11.81 -12.73 5.33
N CYS A 6 12.14 -13.72 6.16
CA CYS A 6 13.06 -14.79 5.80
C CYS A 6 12.55 -15.60 4.60
N ALA A 7 11.24 -15.87 4.51
CA ALA A 7 10.65 -16.56 3.36
C ALA A 7 10.82 -15.75 2.06
N LEU A 8 10.64 -14.42 2.10
CA LEU A 8 10.90 -13.55 0.93
C LEU A 8 12.38 -13.58 0.52
N MET A 9 13.31 -13.53 1.49
CA MET A 9 14.74 -13.59 1.21
C MET A 9 15.19 -14.98 0.71
N LEU A 10 14.60 -16.05 1.24
CA LEU A 10 14.86 -17.41 0.75
C LEU A 10 14.33 -17.59 -0.67
N LEU A 11 13.14 -17.05 -0.97
CA LEU A 11 12.64 -17.00 -2.35
C LEU A 11 13.62 -16.24 -3.25
N ALA A 12 14.12 -15.09 -2.82
CA ALA A 12 15.12 -14.35 -3.61
C ALA A 12 16.36 -15.20 -3.93
N LEU A 13 16.87 -15.94 -2.94
CA LEU A 13 18.03 -16.84 -3.10
C LEU A 13 17.76 -18.05 -4.00
N THR A 14 16.50 -18.45 -4.21
CA THR A 14 16.16 -19.50 -5.18
C THR A 14 16.03 -18.96 -6.59
N GLN A 15 15.81 -17.65 -6.75
CA GLN A 15 15.60 -17.01 -8.06
C GLN A 15 16.88 -16.44 -8.68
N ASP A 16 17.90 -16.13 -7.88
CA ASP A 16 19.12 -15.54 -8.40
C ASP A 16 20.34 -15.85 -7.50
N THR A 17 21.53 -15.68 -8.07
CA THR A 17 22.81 -15.78 -7.37
C THR A 17 22.98 -14.62 -6.37
N PRO A 18 23.74 -14.78 -5.27
CA PRO A 18 23.99 -13.69 -4.32
C PRO A 18 24.52 -12.40 -4.95
N MET A 19 25.37 -12.52 -5.98
CA MET A 19 25.88 -11.37 -6.74
C MET A 19 24.80 -10.72 -7.61
N GLY A 20 23.94 -11.52 -8.24
CA GLY A 20 22.77 -11.04 -8.99
C GLY A 20 21.80 -10.28 -8.09
N ILE A 21 21.48 -10.83 -6.92
CA ILE A 21 20.66 -10.17 -5.89
C ILE A 21 21.27 -8.84 -5.47
N PHE A 22 22.58 -8.80 -5.16
CA PHE A 22 23.24 -7.56 -4.75
C PHE A 22 23.17 -6.49 -5.85
N ARG A 23 23.41 -6.86 -7.10
CA ARG A 23 23.26 -5.96 -8.26
C ARG A 23 21.82 -5.49 -8.42
N GLY A 24 20.84 -6.39 -8.31
CA GLY A 24 19.42 -6.08 -8.40
C GLY A 24 18.95 -5.11 -7.32
N VAL A 25 19.35 -5.33 -6.06
CA VAL A 25 19.07 -4.40 -4.95
C VAL A 25 19.73 -3.05 -5.20
N SER A 26 20.97 -3.03 -5.71
CA SER A 26 21.67 -1.78 -6.05
C SER A 26 20.96 -1.01 -7.16
N GLN A 27 20.47 -1.69 -8.19
CA GLN A 27 19.69 -1.08 -9.27
C GLN A 27 18.38 -0.49 -8.74
N ILE A 28 17.68 -1.19 -7.84
CA ILE A 28 16.46 -0.69 -7.21
C ILE A 28 16.74 0.60 -6.43
N ILE A 29 17.79 0.65 -5.61
CA ILE A 29 18.15 1.83 -4.80
C ILE A 29 18.54 3.03 -5.67
N LEU A 30 19.25 2.78 -6.78
CA LEU A 30 19.76 3.84 -7.65
C LEU A 30 18.72 4.33 -8.67
N THR A 31 17.61 3.62 -8.84
CA THR A 31 16.55 4.00 -9.77
C THR A 31 15.58 4.97 -9.12
N ARG A 32 15.17 5.99 -9.86
CA ARG A 32 14.10 6.91 -9.40
C ARG A 32 12.81 6.13 -9.21
N ALA A 33 12.26 6.19 -8.00
CA ALA A 33 10.99 5.56 -7.71
C ALA A 33 9.83 6.49 -8.11
N GLY A 34 8.75 5.90 -8.61
CA GLY A 34 7.47 6.54 -8.87
C GLY A 34 6.32 5.62 -8.49
N LEU A 35 5.08 6.05 -8.77
CA LEU A 35 3.86 5.35 -8.37
C LEU A 35 3.82 3.89 -8.87
N ILE A 36 4.25 3.66 -10.11
CA ILE A 36 4.29 2.34 -10.74
C ILE A 36 5.69 2.09 -11.27
N THR A 37 6.60 1.87 -10.34
CA THR A 37 8.00 1.51 -10.62
C THR A 37 8.24 0.12 -10.08
N ASP A 38 8.02 -0.90 -10.91
CA ASP A 38 8.13 -2.31 -10.55
C ASP A 38 9.58 -2.74 -10.28
N SER A 39 9.85 -3.11 -9.02
CA SER A 39 11.17 -3.57 -8.59
C SER A 39 11.58 -4.88 -9.27
N ILE A 40 10.63 -5.73 -9.69
CA ILE A 40 10.93 -6.98 -10.42
C ILE A 40 11.48 -6.66 -11.80
N MET A 41 10.93 -5.65 -12.48
CA MET A 41 11.41 -5.20 -13.79
C MET A 41 12.82 -4.59 -13.69
N ILE A 42 13.10 -3.87 -12.60
CA ILE A 42 14.38 -3.16 -12.41
C ILE A 42 15.50 -4.08 -11.94
N GLY A 43 15.27 -4.80 -10.83
CA GLY A 43 16.30 -5.57 -10.12
C GLY A 43 16.14 -7.08 -10.22
N GLY A 44 15.22 -7.56 -11.05
CA GLY A 44 14.86 -8.98 -11.15
C GLY A 44 14.11 -9.49 -9.92
N LEU A 45 13.61 -10.73 -10.01
CA LEU A 45 12.89 -11.40 -8.91
C LEU A 45 13.75 -11.49 -7.64
N GLY A 46 15.02 -11.90 -7.79
CA GLY A 46 15.97 -12.01 -6.68
C GLY A 46 16.17 -10.68 -5.95
N GLY A 47 16.53 -9.61 -6.67
CA GLY A 47 16.73 -8.28 -6.08
C GLY A 47 15.47 -7.73 -5.42
N ALA A 48 14.32 -7.84 -6.09
CA ALA A 48 13.04 -7.31 -5.60
C ALA A 48 12.58 -7.98 -4.29
N PHE A 49 12.55 -9.31 -4.24
CA PHE A 49 12.11 -10.04 -3.05
C PHE A 49 13.12 -9.92 -1.90
N PHE A 50 14.41 -9.81 -2.18
CA PHE A 50 15.42 -9.57 -1.15
C PHE A 50 15.29 -8.17 -0.53
N ASN A 51 15.13 -7.12 -1.36
CA ASN A 51 14.82 -5.77 -0.89
C ASN A 51 13.57 -5.77 -0.01
N SER A 52 12.51 -6.46 -0.46
CA SER A 52 11.27 -6.58 0.29
C SER A 52 11.46 -7.25 1.66
N GLY A 53 12.19 -8.37 1.71
CA GLY A 53 12.54 -9.04 2.97
C GLY A 53 13.34 -8.15 3.92
N LEU A 54 14.33 -7.41 3.42
CA LEU A 54 15.12 -6.46 4.23
C LEU A 54 14.25 -5.36 4.82
N VAL A 55 13.38 -4.75 4.02
CA VAL A 55 12.47 -3.68 4.46
C VAL A 55 11.52 -4.20 5.54
N VAL A 56 11.01 -5.43 5.40
CA VAL A 56 10.17 -6.07 6.44
C VAL A 56 10.96 -6.35 7.71
N LEU A 57 12.20 -6.86 7.62
CA LEU A 57 13.05 -7.11 8.79
C LEU A 57 13.35 -5.84 9.56
N VAL A 58 13.76 -4.76 8.86
CA VAL A 58 14.01 -3.46 9.49
C VAL A 58 12.74 -2.92 10.12
N SER A 59 11.61 -2.97 9.41
CA SER A 59 10.32 -2.52 9.95
C SER A 59 9.91 -3.30 11.21
N ALA A 60 10.08 -4.62 11.21
CA ALA A 60 9.79 -5.47 12.36
C ALA A 60 10.74 -5.18 13.54
N GLY A 61 12.03 -4.96 13.25
CA GLY A 61 13.03 -4.54 14.23
C GLY A 61 12.67 -3.20 14.88
N LEU A 62 12.21 -2.22 14.09
CA LEU A 62 11.77 -0.92 14.57
C LEU A 62 10.51 -1.02 15.45
N LEU A 63 9.51 -1.84 15.06
CA LEU A 63 8.34 -2.10 15.90
C LEU A 63 8.73 -2.72 17.25
N ARG A 64 9.64 -3.71 17.23
CA ARG A 64 10.16 -4.33 18.46
C ARG A 64 10.92 -3.34 19.33
N ALA A 65 11.80 -2.52 18.73
CA ALA A 65 12.57 -1.51 19.43
C ALA A 65 11.67 -0.42 20.05
N ALA A 66 10.58 -0.06 19.36
CA ALA A 66 9.58 0.88 19.84
C ALA A 66 8.65 0.30 20.93
N LYS A 67 8.76 -1.00 21.24
CA LYS A 67 7.96 -1.71 22.26
C LYS A 67 6.44 -1.54 22.08
N VAL A 68 5.97 -1.43 20.84
CA VAL A 68 4.53 -1.34 20.57
C VAL A 68 3.87 -2.72 20.72
N PRO A 69 2.62 -2.78 21.23
CA PRO A 69 1.88 -4.03 21.26
C PRO A 69 1.70 -4.54 19.83
N PHE A 70 1.97 -5.83 19.65
CA PHE A 70 1.83 -6.47 18.35
C PHE A 70 0.36 -6.85 18.12
N SER A 71 -0.30 -6.20 17.17
CA SER A 71 -1.71 -6.44 16.84
C SER A 71 -1.97 -6.48 15.33
N GLY A 72 -3.22 -6.51 14.90
CA GLY A 72 -3.60 -6.55 13.48
C GLY A 72 -2.98 -5.42 12.67
N ILE A 73 -2.87 -4.21 13.24
CA ILE A 73 -2.22 -3.08 12.55
C ILE A 73 -0.71 -3.30 12.37
N SER A 74 -0.04 -4.02 13.29
CA SER A 74 1.36 -4.41 13.14
C SER A 74 1.56 -5.37 11.98
N ILE A 75 0.65 -6.34 11.85
CA ILE A 75 0.65 -7.30 10.73
C ILE A 75 0.39 -6.57 9.42
N ALA A 76 -0.66 -5.74 9.36
CA ALA A 76 -0.99 -4.93 8.19
C ALA A 76 0.18 -4.04 7.79
N CYS A 77 0.84 -3.39 8.75
CA CYS A 77 2.02 -2.57 8.51
C CYS A 77 3.15 -3.35 7.84
N LEU A 78 3.49 -4.52 8.36
CA LEU A 78 4.64 -5.29 7.84
C LEU A 78 4.37 -5.90 6.47
N PHE A 79 3.15 -6.38 6.22
CA PHE A 79 2.74 -6.83 4.89
C PHE A 79 2.73 -5.68 3.89
N LEU A 80 2.28 -4.49 4.30
CA LEU A 80 2.30 -3.31 3.44
C LEU A 80 3.73 -2.85 3.14
N MET A 81 4.62 -2.85 4.14
CA MET A 81 6.04 -2.53 3.95
C MET A 81 6.71 -3.52 2.99
N GLY A 82 6.40 -4.82 3.09
CA GLY A 82 6.87 -5.83 2.15
C GLY A 82 6.27 -5.67 0.74
N GLY A 83 4.98 -5.39 0.63
CA GLY A 83 4.33 -5.22 -0.67
C GLY A 83 4.83 -3.99 -1.43
N PHE A 84 4.92 -2.84 -0.76
CA PHE A 84 5.34 -1.59 -1.40
C PHE A 84 6.85 -1.47 -1.59
N SER A 85 7.65 -2.37 -1.04
CA SER A 85 9.07 -2.49 -1.42
C SER A 85 9.28 -3.28 -2.71
N LEU A 86 8.23 -3.93 -3.22
CA LEU A 86 8.22 -4.47 -4.58
C LEU A 86 7.90 -3.39 -5.63
N PHE A 87 7.50 -2.19 -5.21
CA PHE A 87 7.35 -1.05 -6.12
C PHE A 87 7.52 0.30 -5.38
N GLY A 88 8.66 0.94 -5.61
CA GLY A 88 8.92 2.32 -5.20
C GLY A 88 9.46 2.55 -3.78
N LYS A 89 9.52 1.53 -2.91
CA LYS A 89 10.30 1.60 -1.66
C LYS A 89 11.54 0.72 -1.73
N ASP A 90 12.61 1.20 -1.12
CA ASP A 90 13.84 0.44 -0.95
C ASP A 90 14.38 0.62 0.46
N ILE A 91 15.37 -0.19 0.81
CA ILE A 91 15.97 -0.17 2.14
C ILE A 91 16.56 1.20 2.52
N TRP A 92 16.91 2.04 1.55
CA TRP A 92 17.57 3.32 1.76
C TRP A 92 16.58 4.49 1.84
N ASN A 93 15.65 4.57 0.90
CA ASN A 93 14.75 5.70 0.74
C ASN A 93 13.69 5.83 1.85
N ILE A 94 13.50 4.78 2.67
CA ILE A 94 12.58 4.78 3.81
C ILE A 94 13.13 5.50 5.04
N PHE A 95 14.46 5.48 5.26
CA PHE A 95 15.06 5.96 6.51
C PHE A 95 14.86 7.45 6.79
N PRO A 96 14.99 8.37 5.82
CA PRO A 96 14.81 9.79 6.07
C PRO A 96 13.42 10.11 6.62
N ILE A 97 12.38 9.49 6.04
CA ILE A 97 11.00 9.70 6.45
C ILE A 97 10.74 9.11 7.84
N ILE A 98 11.27 7.92 8.12
CA ILE A 98 11.20 7.33 9.46
C ILE A 98 11.93 8.21 10.48
N GLY A 99 13.10 8.74 10.12
CA GLY A 99 13.88 9.67 10.93
C GLY A 99 13.13 10.97 11.23
N GLY A 100 12.41 11.53 10.24
CA GLY A 100 11.53 12.66 10.44
C GLY A 100 10.44 12.42 11.48
N GLY A 101 9.78 11.26 11.41
CA GLY A 101 8.76 10.86 12.40
C GLY A 101 9.34 10.66 13.80
N PHE A 102 10.57 10.16 13.89
CA PHE A 102 11.31 10.07 15.16
C PHE A 102 11.64 11.47 15.73
N LEU A 103 12.09 12.39 14.89
CA LEU A 103 12.32 13.78 15.32
C LEU A 103 11.03 14.45 15.79
N TYR A 104 9.89 14.18 15.15
CA TYR A 104 8.60 14.66 15.62
C TYR A 104 8.26 14.15 17.03
N SER A 105 8.51 12.87 17.31
CA SER A 105 8.26 12.32 18.65
C SER A 105 9.16 12.99 19.70
N ARG A 106 10.42 13.28 19.35
CA ARG A 106 11.34 14.03 20.22
C ARG A 106 10.89 15.46 20.46
N TYR A 107 10.40 16.15 19.42
CA TYR A 107 9.82 17.48 19.52
C TYR A 107 8.60 17.50 20.45
N LYS A 108 7.70 16.52 20.33
CA LYS A 108 6.54 16.36 21.22
C LYS A 108 6.86 15.80 22.60
N ARG A 109 8.12 15.38 22.84
CA ARG A 109 8.56 14.71 24.08
C ARG A 109 7.73 13.47 24.41
N GLU A 110 7.34 12.72 23.37
CA GLU A 110 6.52 11.52 23.48
C GLU A 110 7.28 10.30 22.95
N PRO A 111 6.93 9.07 23.40
CA PRO A 111 7.59 7.85 22.93
C PRO A 111 7.34 7.65 21.43
N PHE A 112 8.39 7.25 20.70
CA PHE A 112 8.32 7.01 19.25
C PHE A 112 7.30 5.93 18.88
N GLY A 113 6.99 4.99 19.78
CA GLY A 113 5.96 3.97 19.58
C GLY A 113 4.58 4.54 19.25
N LYS A 114 4.25 5.78 19.64
CA LYS A 114 2.99 6.43 19.24
C LYS A 114 2.96 6.80 17.75
N TYR A 115 4.12 6.98 17.13
CA TYR A 115 4.29 7.50 15.78
C TYR A 115 4.88 6.48 14.80
N ILE A 116 5.28 5.29 15.27
CA ILE A 116 5.98 4.30 14.45
C ILE A 116 5.17 3.87 13.22
N TYR A 117 3.86 3.60 13.37
CA TYR A 117 3.02 3.20 12.24
C TYR A 117 2.88 4.33 11.22
N ILE A 118 2.68 5.56 11.68
CA ILE A 118 2.60 6.73 10.78
C ILE A 118 3.94 6.94 10.07
N SER A 119 5.06 6.74 10.75
CA SER A 119 6.40 6.88 10.19
C SER A 119 6.69 5.81 9.13
N LEU A 120 6.34 4.55 9.41
CA LEU A 120 6.49 3.44 8.47
C LEU A 120 5.55 3.59 7.28
N PHE A 121 4.28 3.92 7.50
CA PHE A 121 3.32 4.17 6.42
C PHE A 121 3.66 5.43 5.62
N GLY A 122 4.24 6.44 6.25
CA GLY A 122 4.65 7.70 5.64
C GLY A 122 5.71 7.55 4.56
N THR A 123 6.46 6.43 4.57
CA THR A 123 7.37 6.05 3.49
C THR A 123 6.66 5.85 2.14
N ALA A 124 5.32 5.98 2.07
CA ALA A 124 4.59 6.19 0.84
C ALA A 124 5.12 7.34 -0.04
N LEU A 125 5.77 8.34 0.58
CA LEU A 125 6.43 9.46 -0.11
C LEU A 125 7.94 9.24 -0.31
N ALA A 126 8.45 8.02 -0.13
CA ALA A 126 9.84 7.70 -0.43
C ALA A 126 10.27 8.03 -1.88
N PRO A 127 9.39 7.96 -2.91
CA PRO A 127 9.69 8.50 -4.24
C PRO A 127 10.15 9.95 -4.26
N VAL A 128 9.68 10.80 -3.34
CA VAL A 128 10.15 12.19 -3.24
C VAL A 128 11.64 12.23 -2.90
N VAL A 129 12.12 11.34 -2.03
CA VAL A 129 13.54 11.27 -1.65
C VAL A 129 14.38 10.89 -2.86
N THR A 130 14.03 9.80 -3.56
CA THR A 130 14.81 9.32 -4.72
C THR A 130 14.74 10.28 -5.91
N GLU A 131 13.60 10.92 -6.16
CA GLU A 131 13.46 11.96 -7.18
C GLU A 131 14.44 13.10 -6.92
N LEU A 132 14.45 13.64 -5.71
CA LEU A 132 15.30 14.77 -5.32
C LEU A 132 16.81 14.43 -5.33
N VAL A 133 17.18 13.25 -4.85
CA VAL A 133 18.56 12.75 -4.94
C VAL A 133 19.01 12.68 -6.41
N SER A 134 18.10 12.33 -7.30
CA SER A 134 18.41 12.07 -8.71
C SER A 134 18.24 13.27 -9.63
N LEU A 135 17.76 14.43 -9.14
CA LEU A 135 17.47 15.63 -9.94
C LEU A 135 18.67 16.17 -10.73
N GLY A 136 19.90 15.93 -10.26
CA GLY A 136 21.13 16.32 -10.97
C GLY A 136 21.46 17.82 -10.96
N ARG A 137 20.61 18.70 -10.41
CA ARG A 137 20.72 20.17 -10.57
C ARG A 137 21.79 20.85 -9.70
N MET A 138 22.09 20.33 -8.51
CA MET A 138 22.92 21.04 -7.51
C MET A 138 24.25 20.32 -7.17
N GLY A 139 24.60 19.28 -7.94
CA GLY A 139 25.74 18.39 -7.69
C GLY A 139 25.36 17.14 -6.84
N PRO A 140 26.05 15.99 -6.97
CA PRO A 140 25.63 14.72 -6.36
C PRO A 140 25.44 14.79 -4.84
N THR A 141 26.41 15.38 -4.13
CA THR A 141 26.37 15.50 -2.66
C THR A 141 25.22 16.40 -2.19
N LEU A 142 25.00 17.52 -2.88
CA LEU A 142 23.97 18.48 -2.47
C LEU A 142 22.58 17.94 -2.78
N ASN A 143 22.36 17.30 -3.94
CA ASN A 143 21.09 16.62 -4.22
C ASN A 143 20.78 15.55 -3.17
N TYR A 144 21.80 14.80 -2.75
CA TYR A 144 21.66 13.79 -1.72
C TYR A 144 21.23 14.40 -0.37
N VAL A 145 21.93 15.43 0.09
CA VAL A 145 21.56 16.16 1.32
C VAL A 145 20.15 16.73 1.22
N TRP A 146 19.78 17.27 0.06
CA TRP A 146 18.45 17.86 -0.17
C TRP A 146 17.34 16.81 -0.15
N GLY A 147 17.53 15.68 -0.82
CA GLY A 147 16.55 14.58 -0.81
C GLY A 147 16.37 13.96 0.57
N MET A 148 17.47 13.74 1.30
CA MET A 148 17.41 13.26 2.69
C MET A 148 16.73 14.28 3.61
N GLY A 149 17.09 15.57 3.48
CA GLY A 149 16.48 16.66 4.23
C GLY A 149 14.97 16.75 4.00
N MET A 150 14.54 16.66 2.74
CA MET A 150 13.11 16.67 2.40
C MET A 150 12.38 15.45 2.96
N GLY A 151 12.98 14.27 2.89
CA GLY A 151 12.41 13.06 3.51
C GLY A 151 12.20 13.24 5.03
N VAL A 152 13.17 13.83 5.73
CA VAL A 152 13.05 14.17 7.16
C VAL A 152 11.93 15.18 7.41
N VAL A 153 11.81 16.23 6.60
CA VAL A 153 10.72 17.22 6.70
C VAL A 153 9.37 16.55 6.52
N ILE A 154 9.20 15.72 5.49
CA ILE A 154 7.97 14.95 5.23
C ILE A 154 7.61 14.09 6.44
N GLY A 155 8.57 13.31 6.94
CA GLY A 155 8.36 12.46 8.11
C GLY A 155 7.96 13.25 9.36
N PHE A 156 8.49 14.46 9.52
CA PHE A 156 8.20 15.32 10.66
C PHE A 156 6.77 15.89 10.61
N ILE A 157 6.28 16.29 9.43
CA ILE A 157 4.95 16.91 9.29
C ILE A 157 3.81 15.89 9.15
N LEU A 158 4.11 14.63 8.81
CA LEU A 158 3.08 13.62 8.57
C LEU A 158 2.22 13.27 9.80
N PRO A 159 2.78 13.08 11.01
CA PRO A 159 2.01 12.74 12.19
C PRO A 159 0.83 13.68 12.51
N PRO A 160 0.99 15.01 12.58
CA PRO A 160 -0.13 15.90 12.86
C PRO A 160 -1.19 15.89 11.74
N ILE A 161 -0.77 15.78 10.47
CA ILE A 161 -1.69 15.71 9.33
C ILE A 161 -2.49 14.40 9.36
N SER A 162 -1.83 13.28 9.67
CA SER A 162 -2.49 11.97 9.78
C SER A 162 -3.50 11.91 10.93
N ALA A 163 -3.22 12.59 12.05
CA ALA A 163 -4.14 12.68 13.19
C ALA A 163 -5.35 13.59 12.89
N PHE A 164 -5.18 14.59 12.04
CA PHE A 164 -6.29 15.41 11.56
C PHE A 164 -7.18 14.63 10.59
N THR A 165 -6.58 14.05 9.56
CA THR A 165 -7.26 13.36 8.46
C THR A 165 -8.12 12.17 8.89
N ILE A 166 -7.71 11.42 9.92
CA ILE A 166 -8.52 10.29 10.43
C ILE A 166 -9.90 10.73 10.93
N ARG A 167 -9.99 11.94 11.50
CA ARG A 167 -11.25 12.52 11.98
C ARG A 167 -12.13 12.98 10.80
N VAL A 168 -11.51 13.48 9.73
CA VAL A 168 -12.22 13.96 8.54
C VAL A 168 -12.97 12.82 7.84
N HIS A 169 -12.35 11.64 7.74
CA HIS A 169 -12.98 10.48 7.09
C HIS A 169 -13.57 9.48 8.09
N GLN A 170 -13.65 9.84 9.38
CA GLN A 170 -14.23 9.06 10.49
C GLN A 170 -13.76 7.58 10.59
N GLY A 171 -12.55 7.25 10.13
CA GLY A 171 -12.05 5.87 10.13
C GLY A 171 -12.52 4.97 8.96
N TYR A 172 -13.35 5.45 8.03
CA TYR A 172 -13.83 4.64 6.90
C TYR A 172 -12.78 4.33 5.82
N ASN A 173 -11.64 5.03 5.85
CA ASN A 173 -10.47 4.73 5.01
C ASN A 173 -9.41 4.00 5.84
N LEU A 174 -9.23 2.70 5.58
CA LEU A 174 -8.17 1.90 6.21
C LEU A 174 -6.76 2.39 5.85
N TYR A 175 -6.62 3.14 4.76
CA TYR A 175 -5.37 3.70 4.28
C TYR A 175 -5.24 5.19 4.62
N ASN A 176 -5.62 5.59 5.84
CA ASN A 176 -5.55 6.98 6.30
C ASN A 176 -4.20 7.66 6.03
N VAL A 177 -3.08 6.96 6.31
CA VAL A 177 -1.76 7.56 6.06
C VAL A 177 -1.51 7.79 4.56
N GLY A 178 -2.14 7.01 3.69
CA GLY A 178 -2.15 7.29 2.25
C GLY A 178 -2.90 8.56 1.89
N PHE A 179 -3.96 8.89 2.63
CA PHE A 179 -4.67 10.16 2.48
C PHE A 179 -3.84 11.35 2.95
N SER A 180 -3.22 11.28 4.13
CA SER A 180 -2.34 12.34 4.61
C SER A 180 -1.10 12.51 3.74
N ALA A 181 -0.46 11.41 3.32
CA ALA A 181 0.65 11.42 2.37
C ALA A 181 0.26 12.01 1.01
N GLY A 182 -0.95 11.72 0.52
CA GLY A 182 -1.45 12.30 -0.72
C GLY A 182 -1.65 13.80 -0.67
N LEU A 183 -2.19 14.32 0.45
CA LEU A 183 -2.31 15.77 0.67
C LEU A 183 -0.94 16.45 0.73
N VAL A 184 0.02 15.85 1.46
CA VAL A 184 1.40 16.36 1.52
C VAL A 184 2.07 16.31 0.14
N GLY A 185 1.96 15.18 -0.56
CA GLY A 185 2.50 14.99 -1.90
C GLY A 185 1.92 15.97 -2.91
N MET A 186 0.61 16.28 -2.83
CA MET A 186 -0.03 17.29 -3.66
C MET A 186 0.57 18.68 -3.44
N VAL A 187 0.71 19.09 -2.17
CA VAL A 187 1.27 20.41 -1.84
C VAL A 187 2.73 20.49 -2.32
N LEU A 188 3.53 19.47 -2.06
CA LEU A 188 4.93 19.42 -2.50
C LEU A 188 5.06 19.45 -4.01
N ALA A 189 4.33 18.59 -4.73
CA ALA A 189 4.36 18.54 -6.19
C ALA A 189 3.90 19.87 -6.80
N SER A 190 2.89 20.53 -6.22
CA SER A 190 2.43 21.85 -6.65
C SER A 190 3.50 22.93 -6.45
N ILE A 191 4.18 22.94 -5.31
CA ILE A 191 5.30 23.86 -5.06
C ILE A 191 6.41 23.65 -6.09
N PHE A 192 6.84 22.40 -6.30
CA PHE A 192 7.89 22.09 -7.28
C PHE A 192 7.51 22.50 -8.70
N LYS A 193 6.27 22.23 -9.12
CA LYS A 193 5.76 22.68 -10.43
C LYS A 193 5.75 24.20 -10.57
N SER A 194 5.38 24.93 -9.51
CA SER A 194 5.44 26.40 -9.49
C SER A 194 6.86 26.95 -9.63
N PHE A 195 7.88 26.20 -9.22
CA PHE A 195 9.29 26.51 -9.47
C PHE A 195 9.82 25.94 -10.80
N GLY A 196 8.93 25.50 -11.71
CA GLY A 196 9.28 25.02 -13.04
C GLY A 196 9.86 23.60 -13.08
N HIS A 197 9.69 22.80 -12.04
CA HIS A 197 10.08 21.39 -12.08
C HIS A 197 8.99 20.53 -12.71
N THR A 198 9.38 19.73 -13.72
CA THR A 198 8.52 18.75 -14.40
C THR A 198 8.88 17.36 -13.92
N PHE A 199 7.90 16.65 -13.37
CA PHE A 199 8.05 15.26 -12.95
C PHE A 199 7.85 14.31 -14.13
N GLU A 200 8.71 13.30 -14.24
CA GLU A 200 8.52 12.21 -15.20
C GLU A 200 7.65 11.12 -14.58
N VAL A 201 6.48 10.88 -15.18
CA VAL A 201 5.64 9.74 -14.79
C VAL A 201 6.20 8.48 -15.45
N ARG A 202 6.61 7.50 -14.65
CA ARG A 202 7.14 6.22 -15.12
C ARG A 202 6.12 5.10 -14.91
N LEU A 203 6.09 4.18 -15.87
CA LEU A 203 5.30 2.96 -15.85
C LEU A 203 6.23 1.79 -16.18
N GLU A 204 6.92 1.29 -15.15
CA GLU A 204 7.71 0.06 -15.25
C GLU A 204 6.79 -1.08 -14.78
N TRP A 205 6.44 -2.01 -15.68
CA TRP A 205 5.46 -3.07 -15.43
C TRP A 205 5.94 -4.40 -16.04
N SER A 206 6.39 -5.33 -15.20
CA SER A 206 6.82 -6.66 -15.68
C SER A 206 5.63 -7.54 -16.07
N VAL A 207 5.88 -8.41 -17.06
CA VAL A 207 4.92 -9.34 -17.69
C VAL A 207 5.56 -10.73 -17.75
N GLY A 208 4.76 -11.80 -17.59
CA GLY A 208 5.18 -13.19 -17.79
C GLY A 208 5.58 -13.96 -16.52
N ASN A 209 5.49 -13.33 -15.34
CA ASN A 209 5.85 -13.94 -14.07
C ASN A 209 4.78 -14.91 -13.52
N ASN A 210 3.58 -14.92 -14.13
CA ASN A 210 2.40 -15.64 -13.65
C ASN A 210 2.63 -17.14 -13.45
N LEU A 211 3.23 -17.82 -14.43
CA LEU A 211 3.49 -19.27 -14.36
C LEU A 211 4.53 -19.61 -13.30
N LEU A 212 5.60 -18.83 -13.24
CA LEU A 212 6.72 -19.07 -12.32
C LEU A 212 6.31 -18.82 -10.86
N LEU A 213 5.66 -17.69 -10.58
CA LEU A 213 5.19 -17.36 -9.23
C LEU A 213 3.98 -18.23 -8.82
N GLY A 214 3.06 -18.50 -9.75
CA GLY A 214 1.90 -19.37 -9.51
C GLY A 214 2.30 -20.82 -9.20
N PHE A 215 3.26 -21.37 -9.95
CA PHE A 215 3.77 -22.73 -9.72
C PHE A 215 4.48 -22.86 -8.37
N PHE A 216 5.30 -21.88 -7.99
CA PHE A 216 6.02 -21.89 -6.72
C PHE A 216 5.08 -21.72 -5.52
N TRP A 217 4.06 -20.87 -5.63
CA TRP A 217 3.10 -20.62 -4.54
C TRP A 217 2.08 -21.76 -4.35
N ASN A 218 1.88 -22.63 -5.34
CA ASN A 218 1.05 -23.82 -5.20
C ASN A 218 1.84 -25.09 -4.82
N GLY A 219 3.10 -24.94 -4.37
CA GLY A 219 3.94 -26.08 -3.99
C GLY A 219 4.20 -27.06 -5.14
N GLY A 220 4.17 -26.60 -6.39
CA GLY A 220 4.24 -27.44 -7.60
C GLY A 220 2.95 -28.21 -7.95
N SER A 221 1.87 -28.00 -7.18
CA SER A 221 0.50 -28.49 -7.36
C SER A 221 -0.31 -27.73 -8.42
N PHE A 222 -1.41 -28.31 -8.92
CA PHE A 222 -2.64 -27.59 -9.33
C PHE A 222 -3.86 -28.05 -8.49
N LEU A 223 -3.67 -29.00 -7.55
CA LEU A 223 -4.74 -29.55 -6.71
C LEU A 223 -5.02 -28.66 -5.48
N GLY A 224 -6.20 -28.02 -5.41
CA GLY A 224 -6.66 -27.36 -4.18
C GLY A 224 -7.74 -26.28 -4.34
N LEU A 225 -7.87 -25.69 -5.54
CA LEU A 225 -8.78 -24.58 -5.83
C LEU A 225 -10.25 -24.86 -5.48
N GLY A 226 -10.73 -26.10 -5.61
CA GLY A 226 -12.12 -26.46 -5.36
C GLY A 226 -12.53 -26.54 -3.89
N LYS A 227 -11.59 -26.78 -2.96
CA LYS A 227 -11.90 -26.95 -1.52
C LYS A 227 -12.02 -25.63 -0.75
N LEU A 228 -11.67 -24.51 -1.39
CA LEU A 228 -11.55 -23.20 -0.72
C LEU A 228 -12.87 -22.42 -0.65
N MET A 229 -13.87 -22.82 -1.45
CA MET A 229 -15.15 -22.10 -1.62
C MET A 229 -16.18 -22.34 -0.49
N THR A 230 -15.80 -23.06 0.58
CA THR A 230 -16.73 -23.54 1.61
C THR A 230 -16.58 -22.86 2.99
N HIS A 231 -15.76 -21.82 3.14
CA HIS A 231 -15.53 -21.17 4.46
C HIS A 231 -16.42 -19.92 4.70
N SER A 232 -17.03 -19.85 5.89
CA SER A 232 -18.28 -19.11 6.18
C SER A 232 -18.15 -17.63 6.60
N GLY A 233 -16.98 -17.02 6.48
CA GLY A 233 -16.72 -15.57 6.53
C GLY A 233 -17.66 -14.74 7.44
N ARG A 234 -17.39 -14.73 8.75
CA ARG A 234 -17.93 -13.82 9.79
C ARG A 234 -16.73 -13.54 10.73
N THR A 235 -16.38 -12.39 11.30
CA THR A 235 -17.07 -11.14 11.71
C THR A 235 -16.06 -9.95 11.63
N VAL A 236 -16.13 -8.88 12.45
CA VAL A 236 -15.47 -7.55 12.26
C VAL A 236 -14.58 -7.15 13.45
N SER A 237 -13.56 -6.28 13.22
CA SER A 237 -12.62 -5.59 14.16
C SER A 237 -11.40 -6.40 14.65
N ASP A 238 -10.25 -5.72 14.92
CA ASP A 238 -8.85 -6.26 15.04
C ASP A 238 -8.77 -7.76 15.32
N PHE A 239 -8.66 -8.56 14.26
CA PHE A 239 -8.83 -10.01 14.33
C PHE A 239 -7.85 -10.69 15.29
N THR A 240 -6.66 -10.12 15.46
CA THR A 240 -5.64 -10.69 16.34
C THR A 240 -6.05 -10.61 17.81
N GLN A 241 -6.82 -9.59 18.18
CA GLN A 241 -7.28 -9.35 19.55
C GLN A 241 -8.70 -9.87 19.80
N THR A 242 -9.57 -9.86 18.78
CA THR A 242 -10.99 -10.26 18.91
C THR A 242 -11.25 -11.74 18.65
N GLU A 243 -10.59 -12.33 17.65
CA GLU A 243 -10.85 -13.70 17.15
C GLU A 243 -9.64 -14.64 17.34
N GLY A 244 -8.50 -14.09 17.74
CA GLY A 244 -7.24 -14.81 17.92
C GLY A 244 -6.43 -15.01 16.64
N LEU A 245 -5.15 -15.30 16.81
CA LEU A 245 -4.18 -15.41 15.71
C LEU A 245 -4.54 -16.48 14.65
N PRO A 246 -5.04 -17.69 14.99
CA PRO A 246 -5.35 -18.71 13.99
C PRO A 246 -6.44 -18.28 13.00
N VAL A 247 -7.57 -17.76 13.52
CA VAL A 247 -8.70 -17.29 12.69
C VAL A 247 -8.28 -16.10 11.84
N THR A 248 -7.48 -15.20 12.41
CA THR A 248 -6.88 -14.07 11.67
C THR A 248 -6.08 -14.56 10.46
N LEU A 249 -5.17 -15.51 10.67
CA LEU A 249 -4.34 -16.05 9.58
C LEU A 249 -5.18 -16.75 8.51
N MET A 250 -6.24 -17.46 8.88
CA MET A 250 -7.18 -18.06 7.92
C MET A 250 -7.88 -16.98 7.08
N ASN A 251 -8.33 -15.88 7.69
CA ASN A 251 -8.92 -14.78 6.96
C ASN A 251 -7.90 -14.10 6.02
N MET A 252 -6.70 -13.81 6.51
CA MET A 252 -5.61 -13.25 5.70
C MET A 252 -5.31 -14.12 4.45
N GLY A 253 -5.21 -15.44 4.64
CA GLY A 253 -5.01 -16.37 3.53
C GLY A 253 -6.18 -16.38 2.55
N THR A 254 -7.40 -16.35 3.06
CA THR A 254 -8.63 -16.35 2.23
C THR A 254 -8.74 -15.09 1.38
N VAL A 255 -8.58 -13.90 1.97
CA VAL A 255 -8.64 -12.64 1.21
C VAL A 255 -7.47 -12.49 0.24
N GLY A 256 -6.30 -13.04 0.60
CA GLY A 256 -5.13 -13.10 -0.28
C GLY A 256 -5.36 -13.96 -1.50
N LEU A 257 -5.84 -15.19 -1.31
CA LEU A 257 -6.16 -16.11 -2.41
C LEU A 257 -7.25 -15.56 -3.32
N PHE A 258 -8.26 -14.89 -2.76
CA PHE A 258 -9.28 -14.18 -3.54
C PHE A 258 -8.67 -13.07 -4.41
N ALA A 259 -7.80 -12.23 -3.83
CA ALA A 259 -7.12 -11.17 -4.56
C ALA A 259 -6.22 -11.71 -5.68
N THR A 260 -5.45 -12.77 -5.40
CA THR A 260 -4.63 -13.46 -6.40
C THR A 260 -5.49 -14.04 -7.52
N GLY A 261 -6.58 -14.73 -7.17
CA GLY A 261 -7.54 -15.27 -8.13
C GLY A 261 -8.13 -14.17 -9.03
N TYR A 262 -8.48 -13.03 -8.45
CA TYR A 262 -8.94 -11.87 -9.22
C TYR A 262 -7.90 -11.37 -10.24
N VAL A 263 -6.64 -11.19 -9.84
CA VAL A 263 -5.57 -10.73 -10.75
C VAL A 263 -5.41 -11.71 -11.91
N LEU A 264 -5.34 -13.01 -11.63
CA LEU A 264 -5.16 -14.03 -12.66
C LEU A 264 -6.38 -14.14 -13.60
N LEU A 265 -7.60 -14.10 -13.06
CA LEU A 265 -8.83 -14.20 -13.86
C LEU A 265 -9.09 -12.96 -14.72
N SER A 266 -8.65 -11.78 -14.28
CA SER A 266 -8.72 -10.54 -15.07
C SER A 266 -7.66 -10.45 -16.18
N GLY A 267 -6.75 -11.44 -16.26
CA GLY A 267 -5.62 -11.44 -17.18
C GLY A 267 -4.52 -10.47 -16.77
N GLY A 268 -4.44 -10.12 -15.48
CA GLY A 268 -3.37 -9.31 -14.90
C GLY A 268 -2.08 -10.10 -14.69
N GLU A 269 -1.01 -9.36 -14.43
CA GLU A 269 0.33 -9.91 -14.23
C GLU A 269 0.69 -9.86 -12.74
N LEU A 270 1.28 -10.95 -12.23
CA LEU A 270 1.88 -11.03 -10.91
C LEU A 270 3.25 -10.38 -10.94
N ASN A 271 3.27 -9.07 -10.73
CA ASN A 271 4.46 -8.24 -10.69
C ASN A 271 4.53 -7.47 -9.37
N GLY A 272 5.56 -6.64 -9.18
CA GLY A 272 5.77 -5.98 -7.90
C GLY A 272 4.55 -5.19 -7.39
N PRO A 273 3.95 -4.31 -8.21
CA PRO A 273 2.73 -3.60 -7.86
C PRO A 273 1.53 -4.49 -7.50
N THR A 274 1.19 -5.51 -8.30
CA THR A 274 0.02 -6.36 -8.04
C THR A 274 0.24 -7.28 -6.84
N ILE A 275 1.44 -7.84 -6.67
CA ILE A 275 1.82 -8.62 -5.49
C ILE A 275 1.76 -7.73 -4.26
N GLY A 276 2.22 -6.48 -4.35
CA GLY A 276 2.10 -5.54 -3.25
C GLY A 276 0.65 -5.18 -2.91
N GLY A 277 -0.24 -5.10 -3.90
CA GLY A 277 -1.69 -5.00 -3.70
C GLY A 277 -2.28 -6.23 -3.00
N ILE A 278 -1.90 -7.43 -3.42
CA ILE A 278 -2.31 -8.69 -2.78
C ILE A 278 -1.83 -8.73 -1.33
N LEU A 279 -0.55 -8.45 -1.07
CA LEU A 279 0.01 -8.41 0.27
C LEU A 279 -0.67 -7.35 1.14
N SER A 280 -1.07 -6.21 0.58
CA SER A 280 -1.88 -5.21 1.28
C SER A 280 -3.25 -5.78 1.70
N ILE A 281 -3.95 -6.47 0.80
CA ILE A 281 -5.22 -7.13 1.13
C ILE A 281 -5.00 -8.21 2.20
N CYS A 282 -3.97 -9.04 2.09
CA CYS A 282 -3.59 -10.03 3.10
C CYS A 282 -3.34 -9.36 4.46
N GLY A 283 -2.50 -8.33 4.50
CA GLY A 283 -2.10 -7.63 5.72
C GLY A 283 -3.29 -7.00 6.44
N PHE A 284 -4.14 -6.27 5.71
CA PHE A 284 -5.38 -5.72 6.25
C PHE A 284 -6.48 -6.77 6.44
N GLY A 285 -6.28 -8.01 5.98
CA GLY A 285 -7.02 -9.18 6.44
C GLY A 285 -6.79 -9.49 7.92
N ALA A 286 -5.75 -8.94 8.54
CA ALA A 286 -5.60 -8.90 10.00
C ALA A 286 -6.25 -7.66 10.65
N PHE A 287 -6.65 -6.67 9.84
CA PHE A 287 -7.10 -5.36 10.29
C PHE A 287 -8.21 -4.79 9.38
N GLY A 288 -9.45 -5.21 9.64
CA GLY A 288 -10.65 -4.56 9.07
C GLY A 288 -11.14 -5.08 7.72
N LYS A 289 -10.45 -6.03 7.05
CA LYS A 289 -10.92 -6.63 5.79
C LYS A 289 -11.35 -8.08 5.93
N HIS A 290 -12.45 -8.42 5.28
CA HIS A 290 -12.90 -9.80 5.04
C HIS A 290 -13.69 -9.85 3.72
N LEU A 291 -13.93 -11.04 3.15
CA LEU A 291 -14.58 -11.17 1.84
C LEU A 291 -15.88 -10.35 1.69
N LYS A 292 -16.77 -10.41 2.69
CA LYS A 292 -18.05 -9.68 2.63
C LYS A 292 -17.95 -8.16 2.53
N ASN A 293 -16.85 -7.54 2.97
CA ASN A 293 -16.69 -6.08 2.93
C ASN A 293 -15.77 -5.61 1.80
N ILE A 294 -14.85 -6.46 1.31
CA ILE A 294 -14.00 -6.13 0.16
C ILE A 294 -14.68 -6.42 -1.18
N ILE A 295 -15.48 -7.50 -1.28
CA ILE A 295 -16.11 -7.91 -2.55
C ILE A 295 -17.02 -6.81 -3.11
N PRO A 296 -17.92 -6.18 -2.33
CA PRO A 296 -18.79 -5.14 -2.88
C PRO A 296 -18.00 -3.95 -3.43
N VAL A 297 -16.91 -3.55 -2.76
CA VAL A 297 -16.09 -2.41 -3.20
C VAL A 297 -15.31 -2.76 -4.46
N MET A 298 -14.68 -3.93 -4.52
CA MET A 298 -14.00 -4.40 -5.73
C MET A 298 -14.97 -4.55 -6.89
N LEU A 299 -16.18 -5.09 -6.63
CA LEU A 299 -17.23 -5.21 -7.63
C LEU A 299 -17.63 -3.84 -8.18
N GLY A 300 -17.69 -2.80 -7.36
CA GLY A 300 -17.93 -1.43 -7.82
C GLY A 300 -16.91 -0.94 -8.84
N VAL A 301 -15.62 -1.20 -8.61
CA VAL A 301 -14.56 -0.85 -9.58
C VAL A 301 -14.65 -1.72 -10.83
N VAL A 302 -14.98 -3.00 -10.69
CA VAL A 302 -15.15 -3.90 -11.84
C VAL A 302 -16.34 -3.47 -12.70
N LEU A 303 -17.48 -3.14 -12.09
CA LEU A 303 -18.66 -2.66 -12.80
C LEU A 303 -18.39 -1.32 -13.51
N SER A 304 -17.65 -0.41 -12.89
CA SER A 304 -17.34 0.88 -13.52
C SER A 304 -16.49 0.72 -14.77
N SER A 305 -15.61 -0.28 -14.84
CA SER A 305 -14.78 -0.55 -16.03
C SER A 305 -15.57 -0.93 -17.30
N PHE A 306 -16.82 -1.39 -17.17
CA PHE A 306 -17.68 -1.69 -18.33
C PHE A 306 -18.38 -0.45 -18.89
N ILE A 307 -18.45 0.63 -18.11
CA ILE A 307 -19.21 1.83 -18.43
C ILE A 307 -18.26 3.01 -18.73
N MET A 308 -17.08 3.00 -18.11
CA MET A 308 -16.09 4.07 -18.22
C MET A 308 -15.02 3.74 -19.27
N VAL A 309 -14.24 4.76 -19.65
CA VAL A 309 -13.32 4.68 -20.81
C VAL A 309 -12.05 3.85 -20.59
N TRP A 310 -11.90 3.20 -19.44
CA TRP A 310 -10.68 2.49 -19.03
C TRP A 310 -10.93 0.99 -18.89
N SER A 311 -9.91 0.19 -19.13
CA SER A 311 -9.99 -1.28 -19.14
C SER A 311 -9.51 -1.90 -17.84
N LEU A 312 -10.08 -3.04 -17.44
CA LEU A 312 -9.55 -3.87 -16.34
C LEU A 312 -8.12 -4.36 -16.57
N LYS A 313 -7.64 -4.32 -17.83
CA LYS A 313 -6.27 -4.66 -18.18
C LYS A 313 -5.28 -3.54 -17.89
N ASP A 314 -5.75 -2.31 -17.71
CA ASP A 314 -4.86 -1.17 -17.48
C ASP A 314 -4.20 -1.28 -16.10
N PRO A 315 -2.87 -1.11 -15.98
CA PRO A 315 -2.16 -1.23 -14.71
C PRO A 315 -2.77 -0.41 -13.58
N ASN A 316 -3.14 0.84 -13.85
CA ASN A 316 -3.76 1.73 -12.87
C ASN A 316 -5.12 1.20 -12.37
N VAL A 317 -5.90 0.56 -13.26
CA VAL A 317 -7.23 0.00 -12.93
C VAL A 317 -7.07 -1.28 -12.11
N GLN A 318 -6.11 -2.14 -12.45
CA GLN A 318 -5.80 -3.33 -11.64
C GLN A 318 -5.44 -2.96 -10.20
N LEU A 319 -4.57 -1.96 -10.04
CA LEU A 319 -4.22 -1.43 -8.72
C LEU A 319 -5.42 -0.75 -8.05
N ALA A 320 -6.26 -0.03 -8.81
CA ALA A 320 -7.50 0.56 -8.29
C ALA A 320 -8.43 -0.50 -7.70
N VAL A 321 -8.60 -1.65 -8.37
CA VAL A 321 -9.44 -2.73 -7.87
C VAL A 321 -8.86 -3.31 -6.57
N LEU A 322 -7.56 -3.64 -6.54
CA LEU A 322 -6.93 -4.23 -5.36
C LEU A 322 -6.95 -3.28 -4.15
N PHE A 323 -6.62 -2.01 -4.36
CA PHE A 323 -6.52 -1.05 -3.27
C PHE A 323 -7.83 -0.33 -2.94
N SER A 324 -8.88 -0.42 -3.77
CA SER A 324 -10.22 0.07 -3.39
C SER A 324 -10.73 -0.57 -2.10
N THR A 325 -10.26 -1.79 -1.80
CA THR A 325 -10.52 -2.50 -0.54
C THR A 325 -10.17 -1.71 0.73
N GLY A 326 -9.41 -0.61 0.64
CA GLY A 326 -9.26 0.35 1.73
C GLY A 326 -10.57 0.99 2.21
N LEU A 327 -11.60 1.02 1.35
CA LEU A 327 -12.97 1.48 1.63
C LEU A 327 -13.89 0.38 2.14
N ALA A 328 -13.36 -0.80 2.45
CA ALA A 328 -14.12 -1.91 3.03
C ALA A 328 -15.02 -1.52 4.23
N PRO A 329 -14.62 -0.60 5.14
CA PRO A 329 -15.50 -0.15 6.21
C PRO A 329 -16.84 0.43 5.74
N ILE A 330 -16.89 1.10 4.57
CA ILE A 330 -18.15 1.65 4.03
C ILE A 330 -19.12 0.51 3.74
N ALA A 331 -18.66 -0.56 3.07
CA ALA A 331 -19.47 -1.74 2.80
C ALA A 331 -19.87 -2.47 4.09
N GLY A 332 -18.96 -2.51 5.08
CA GLY A 332 -19.19 -3.16 6.36
C GLY A 332 -20.23 -2.46 7.23
N GLN A 333 -20.24 -1.12 7.25
CA GLN A 333 -21.11 -0.33 8.12
C GLN A 333 -22.41 0.09 7.44
N PHE A 334 -22.36 0.56 6.20
CA PHE A 334 -23.53 1.07 5.48
C PHE A 334 -24.17 0.02 4.57
N GLY A 335 -23.50 -1.12 4.37
CA GLY A 335 -23.99 -2.25 3.60
C GLY A 335 -23.40 -2.34 2.18
N TRP A 336 -23.58 -3.50 1.56
CA TRP A 336 -22.92 -3.86 0.30
C TRP A 336 -23.22 -2.90 -0.86
N LYS A 337 -24.42 -2.30 -0.92
CA LYS A 337 -24.81 -1.34 -1.97
C LYS A 337 -23.90 -0.11 -1.93
N TRP A 338 -23.67 0.46 -0.75
CA TRP A 338 -22.76 1.58 -0.56
C TRP A 338 -21.30 1.19 -0.80
N GLY A 339 -20.95 -0.07 -0.55
CA GLY A 339 -19.67 -0.63 -0.98
C GLY A 339 -19.47 -0.54 -2.50
N ILE A 340 -20.46 -0.95 -3.29
CA ILE A 340 -20.40 -0.85 -4.77
C ILE A 340 -20.28 0.62 -5.20
N VAL A 341 -21.10 1.52 -4.65
CA VAL A 341 -21.04 2.95 -4.95
C VAL A 341 -19.66 3.52 -4.63
N ALA A 342 -19.10 3.20 -3.46
CA ALA A 342 -17.76 3.61 -3.05
C ALA A 342 -16.70 3.12 -4.04
N GLY A 343 -16.80 1.87 -4.52
CA GLY A 343 -15.92 1.32 -5.54
C GLY A 343 -15.98 2.06 -6.87
N VAL A 344 -17.20 2.34 -7.38
CA VAL A 344 -17.41 3.09 -8.63
C VAL A 344 -16.78 4.49 -8.55
N ILE A 345 -17.05 5.21 -7.46
CA ILE A 345 -16.51 6.56 -7.26
C ILE A 345 -14.99 6.51 -7.09
N HIS A 346 -14.48 5.55 -6.31
CA HIS A 346 -13.05 5.35 -6.10
C HIS A 346 -12.28 5.15 -7.39
N ALA A 347 -12.80 4.31 -8.30
CA ALA A 347 -12.21 4.09 -9.61
C ALA A 347 -12.03 5.41 -10.39
N SER A 348 -13.06 6.25 -10.35
CA SER A 348 -13.03 7.56 -11.03
C SER A 348 -12.04 8.51 -10.38
N VAL A 349 -12.05 8.59 -9.05
CA VAL A 349 -11.17 9.50 -8.31
C VAL A 349 -9.71 9.09 -8.48
N VAL A 350 -9.36 7.82 -8.24
CA VAL A 350 -7.96 7.37 -8.23
C VAL A 350 -7.24 7.57 -9.56
N LEU A 351 -7.95 7.41 -10.67
CA LEU A 351 -7.42 7.63 -12.02
C LEU A 351 -7.26 9.12 -12.37
N ASN A 352 -7.87 10.02 -11.59
CA ASN A 352 -7.84 11.46 -11.81
C ASN A 352 -7.10 12.25 -10.72
N VAL A 353 -6.45 11.60 -9.75
CA VAL A 353 -5.70 12.31 -8.69
C VAL A 353 -4.19 12.08 -8.74
N GLY A 354 -3.70 11.12 -9.51
CA GLY A 354 -2.28 10.79 -9.59
C GLY A 354 -1.41 11.98 -10.05
N PHE A 355 -1.95 12.83 -10.93
CA PHE A 355 -1.23 14.00 -11.43
C PHE A 355 -1.03 15.10 -10.36
N LEU A 356 -1.90 15.15 -9.35
CA LEU A 356 -1.87 16.19 -8.31
C LEU A 356 -0.61 16.06 -7.45
N HIS A 357 -0.17 14.83 -7.18
CA HIS A 357 1.07 14.54 -6.47
C HIS A 357 2.18 14.01 -7.40
N ALA A 358 2.00 14.17 -8.72
CA ALA A 358 2.96 13.80 -9.76
C ALA A 358 3.48 12.35 -9.69
N GLY A 359 2.67 11.39 -9.24
CA GLY A 359 3.10 10.00 -9.08
C GLY A 359 4.06 9.75 -7.92
N LEU A 360 4.34 10.72 -7.03
CA LEU A 360 5.28 10.55 -5.92
C LEU A 360 4.69 9.86 -4.68
N ASN A 361 3.37 9.77 -4.57
CA ASN A 361 2.70 9.10 -3.47
C ASN A 361 2.34 7.67 -3.86
N LEU A 362 3.10 6.69 -3.37
CA LEU A 362 2.82 5.27 -3.60
C LEU A 362 1.42 4.88 -3.13
N TYR A 363 0.89 5.57 -2.10
CA TYR A 363 -0.44 5.31 -1.56
C TYR A 363 -1.51 6.16 -2.25
N ASN A 364 -1.40 6.40 -3.56
CA ASN A 364 -2.40 7.13 -4.35
C ASN A 364 -3.83 6.59 -4.13
N ASN A 365 -3.99 5.28 -4.01
CA ASN A 365 -5.28 4.69 -3.69
C ASN A 365 -5.79 5.06 -2.29
N GLY A 366 -4.91 5.16 -1.28
CA GLY A 366 -5.30 5.66 0.03
C GLY A 366 -5.68 7.14 -0.01
N PHE A 367 -5.03 7.91 -0.89
CA PHE A 367 -5.38 9.30 -1.17
C PHE A 367 -6.77 9.45 -1.79
N ALA A 368 -7.03 8.73 -2.88
CA ALA A 368 -8.33 8.68 -3.51
C ALA A 368 -9.44 8.19 -2.55
N ALA A 369 -9.18 7.11 -1.80
CA ALA A 369 -10.13 6.59 -0.81
C ALA A 369 -10.49 7.64 0.25
N GLY A 370 -9.52 8.44 0.70
CA GLY A 370 -9.78 9.53 1.64
C GLY A 370 -10.73 10.59 1.06
N LEU A 371 -10.49 11.02 -0.19
CA LEU A 371 -11.38 11.95 -0.91
C LEU A 371 -12.79 11.38 -1.09
N VAL A 372 -12.88 10.09 -1.45
CA VAL A 372 -14.17 9.39 -1.55
C VAL A 372 -14.89 9.43 -0.20
N CYS A 373 -14.21 9.12 0.91
CA CYS A 373 -14.84 9.15 2.22
C CYS A 373 -15.34 10.55 2.61
N VAL A 374 -14.55 11.60 2.35
CA VAL A 374 -14.93 12.98 2.69
C VAL A 374 -16.25 13.39 2.05
N VAL A 375 -16.50 12.93 0.82
CA VAL A 375 -17.74 13.24 0.08
C VAL A 375 -18.86 12.25 0.41
N LEU A 376 -18.54 10.95 0.38
CA LEU A 376 -19.54 9.89 0.40
C LEU A 376 -20.09 9.63 1.80
N VAL A 377 -19.26 9.64 2.84
CA VAL A 377 -19.70 9.30 4.21
C VAL A 377 -20.76 10.27 4.72
N PRO A 378 -20.57 11.61 4.67
CA PRO A 378 -21.61 12.54 5.11
C PRO A 378 -22.89 12.45 4.27
N LEU A 379 -22.78 12.15 2.98
CA LEU A 379 -23.93 11.97 2.09
C LEU A 379 -24.74 10.73 2.48
N ILE A 380 -24.07 9.61 2.78
CA ILE A 380 -24.72 8.39 3.25
C ILE A 380 -25.47 8.69 4.56
N GLU A 381 -24.80 9.31 5.53
CA GLU A 381 -25.38 9.64 6.84
C GLU A 381 -26.61 10.56 6.71
N ALA A 382 -26.56 11.53 5.80
CA ALA A 382 -27.69 12.43 5.55
C ALA A 382 -28.88 11.73 4.87
N LEU A 383 -28.62 10.81 3.93
CA LEU A 383 -29.66 10.10 3.17
C LEU A 383 -30.26 8.93 3.94
N GLN A 384 -29.47 8.27 4.79
CA GLN A 384 -29.92 7.15 5.63
C GLN A 384 -30.50 7.61 6.97
N ARG A 385 -31.07 8.83 7.06
CA ARG A 385 -31.80 9.29 8.25
C ARG A 385 -32.62 8.12 8.80
N ARG A 386 -32.21 7.64 9.97
CA ARG A 386 -32.86 6.53 10.66
C ARG A 386 -34.30 6.95 10.92
N ASP A 387 -35.24 6.05 10.63
CA ASP A 387 -36.61 6.09 11.14
C ASP A 387 -36.60 5.90 12.68
N GLU A 388 -35.92 6.78 13.43
CA GLU A 388 -35.83 6.75 14.91
C GLU A 388 -36.65 7.87 15.58
N ASP A 389 -37.43 8.65 14.83
CA ASP A 389 -38.37 9.64 15.37
C ASP A 389 -39.80 9.45 14.80
N ILE A 390 -40.48 8.34 15.14
CA ILE A 390 -41.96 8.24 15.16
C ILE A 390 -42.41 7.44 16.39
#